data_AF-A0A925ZLP2-F1
#
_entry.id   AF-A0A925ZLP2-F1
#
_cell.length_a   1.000
_cell.length_b   1.000
_cell.length_c   1.000
_cell.angle_alpha   90.00
_cell.angle_beta   90.00
_cell.angle_gamma   90.00
#
_symmetry.space_group_name_H-M   'P 1'
#
loop_
_entity.id
_entity.type
_entity.pdbx_description
1 polymer ?
#
loop_
_entity_poly.entity_id
_entity_poly.type
_entity_poly.pdbx_seq_one_letter_code
_entity_poly.pdbx_strand_id
1 'polypeptide(L)'
;MSALVDFHPAVQRWFRERLGEPSAPQQQGWPRIRSGSNVLIAAPTGAGKTLAGFLAAIDALMCEGDALADEVRVLYVSPLRALSNDVHKNLLGPLAEIRALDPSLPELRVAVRTGDTPSSQRAAMLKRPPHILVTTPESLYLLLTSAGGRKMLGTVRTVIVDEIHALARDKRGAHLSLSLERLEALTGRALQRVGLSATQKPIEAIASFLVGVGRSCELVDEGSFRALDLAIEVPPSALQTVCSHEQWEEIYTRITELVLEHRSTLVFVNTRKLAERISAQLSQRLGHEAVTSHHGSLARDRRLDAEQRLKRGGLRALVATASLELGIDIGDVDLVIQVGATRSIATMLQRVGRSGHTLARTPKGRVFPLTIDELVESAANLRCIRRSLLDCTATPPRPLDILAQQIVAECVAQPWVEAELFDALRRAWPYRDLTREQMVELLALHTDGGRRSLLHRDGVNGKVMATARARMVALGSGGAIPDTADYQVKLEPAGTVIGTVNEDWAIESSAGDIFQLGNASWRILRVEPGTVRVADAKGQPPSVPFWLGEAPGRTRELSAALAELRECCADAAVAC
;
A
#
# COMPACT_ATOMS: atom_id res chain seq x y z
N MET A 1 -0.43 -28.63 22.33
CA MET A 1 -1.65 -29.02 21.59
C MET A 1 -1.75 -28.14 20.36
N SER A 2 -2.08 -28.70 19.19
CA SER A 2 -2.19 -27.90 17.96
C SER A 2 -3.34 -26.89 18.11
N ALA A 3 -3.09 -25.61 17.83
CA ALA A 3 -4.11 -24.55 17.90
C ALA A 3 -5.32 -24.80 16.97
N LEU A 4 -5.19 -25.74 16.03
CA LEU A 4 -6.25 -26.16 15.12
C LEU A 4 -7.37 -26.95 15.82
N VAL A 5 -7.13 -27.52 17.01
CA VAL A 5 -8.10 -28.38 17.71
C VAL A 5 -9.39 -27.65 18.10
N ASP A 6 -9.32 -26.34 18.30
CA ASP A 6 -10.48 -25.52 18.72
C ASP A 6 -11.38 -25.08 17.56
N PHE A 7 -11.01 -25.41 16.32
CA PHE A 7 -11.79 -25.08 15.12
C PHE A 7 -12.86 -26.13 14.82
N HIS A 8 -13.86 -25.77 14.03
CA HIS A 8 -14.87 -26.69 13.53
C HIS A 8 -14.22 -27.91 12.82
N PRO A 9 -14.69 -29.16 13.01
CA PRO A 9 -14.06 -30.35 12.44
C PRO A 9 -13.81 -30.29 10.93
N ALA A 10 -14.73 -29.70 10.17
CA ALA A 10 -14.58 -29.49 8.72
C ALA A 10 -13.39 -28.56 8.38
N VAL A 11 -13.20 -27.49 9.16
CA VAL A 11 -12.07 -26.57 9.03
C VAL A 11 -10.76 -27.28 9.36
N GLN A 12 -10.73 -28.09 10.44
CA GLN A 12 -9.54 -28.86 10.81
C GLN A 12 -9.13 -29.82 9.70
N ARG A 13 -10.10 -30.57 9.16
CA ARG A 13 -9.88 -31.55 8.10
C ARG A 13 -9.37 -30.87 6.82
N TRP A 14 -10.07 -29.83 6.38
CA TRP A 14 -9.67 -29.05 5.21
C TRP A 14 -8.24 -28.53 5.35
N PHE A 15 -7.91 -27.94 6.51
CA PHE A 15 -6.60 -27.34 6.74
C PHE A 15 -5.49 -28.40 6.67
N ARG A 16 -5.66 -29.55 7.34
CA ARG A 16 -4.67 -30.65 7.30
C ARG A 16 -4.49 -31.23 5.90
N GLU A 17 -5.59 -31.42 5.16
CA GLU A 17 -5.55 -32.00 3.81
C GLU A 17 -4.95 -31.04 2.75
N ARG A 18 -5.20 -29.73 2.87
CA ARG A 18 -4.77 -28.74 1.88
C ARG A 18 -3.45 -28.05 2.20
N LEU A 19 -3.21 -27.76 3.48
CA LEU A 19 -2.12 -26.90 3.94
C LEU A 19 -1.15 -27.60 4.89
N GLY A 20 -1.53 -28.75 5.45
CA GLY A 20 -0.72 -29.51 6.39
C GLY A 20 -0.78 -28.91 7.80
N GLU A 21 0.38 -28.59 8.37
CA GLU A 21 0.49 -28.08 9.73
C GLU A 21 0.40 -26.54 9.79
N PRO A 22 -0.25 -25.97 10.82
CA PRO A 22 -0.32 -24.52 10.99
C PRO A 22 1.06 -23.88 11.17
N SER A 23 1.27 -22.71 10.57
CA SER A 23 2.50 -21.93 10.74
C SER A 23 2.58 -21.28 12.14
N ALA A 24 3.77 -20.85 12.55
CA ALA A 24 3.97 -20.16 13.82
C ALA A 24 3.02 -18.96 14.06
N PRO A 25 2.84 -18.00 13.11
CA PRO A 25 1.89 -16.90 13.31
C PRO A 25 0.42 -17.36 13.41
N GLN A 26 0.07 -18.48 12.79
CA GLN A 26 -1.27 -19.06 12.91
C GLN A 26 -1.49 -19.69 14.29
N GLN A 27 -0.56 -20.53 14.75
CA GLN A 27 -0.62 -21.18 16.06
C GLN A 27 -0.69 -20.16 17.21
N GLN A 28 0.07 -19.08 17.08
CA GLN A 28 0.14 -18.02 18.07
C GLN A 28 -1.00 -17.01 17.94
N GLY A 29 -1.48 -16.73 16.72
CA GLY A 29 -2.50 -15.72 16.45
C GLY A 29 -3.91 -16.18 16.78
N TRP A 30 -4.29 -17.42 16.42
CA TRP A 30 -5.67 -17.88 16.54
C TRP A 30 -6.23 -17.85 17.97
N PRO A 31 -5.52 -18.33 19.02
CA PRO A 31 -6.05 -18.28 20.38
C PRO A 31 -6.35 -16.85 20.85
N ARG A 32 -5.49 -15.90 20.48
CA ARG A 32 -5.62 -14.47 20.83
C ARG A 32 -6.74 -13.76 20.08
N ILE A 33 -6.95 -14.14 18.82
CA ILE A 33 -8.10 -13.61 18.06
C ILE A 33 -9.40 -14.20 18.62
N ARG A 34 -9.43 -15.48 18.99
CA ARG A 34 -10.62 -16.12 19.58
C ARG A 34 -11.00 -15.57 20.95
N SER A 35 -10.04 -15.08 21.74
CA SER A 35 -10.35 -14.43 23.04
C SER A 35 -11.02 -13.06 22.90
N GLY A 36 -11.09 -12.50 21.69
CA GLY A 36 -11.61 -11.15 21.44
C GLY A 36 -10.58 -10.04 21.62
N SER A 37 -9.31 -10.37 21.91
CA SER A 37 -8.24 -9.38 22.00
C SER A 37 -7.97 -8.71 20.65
N ASN A 38 -7.50 -7.46 20.67
CA ASN A 38 -6.86 -6.87 19.50
C ASN A 38 -5.50 -7.53 19.30
N VAL A 39 -5.14 -7.84 18.05
CA VAL A 39 -3.92 -8.58 17.75
C VAL A 39 -3.17 -7.94 16.59
N LEU A 40 -1.86 -7.75 16.72
CA LEU A 40 -0.98 -7.42 15.60
C LEU A 40 -0.09 -8.63 15.30
N ILE A 41 -0.24 -9.18 14.09
CA ILE A 41 0.58 -10.27 13.58
C ILE A 41 1.64 -9.71 12.63
N ALA A 42 2.89 -9.69 13.10
CA ALA A 42 4.08 -9.36 12.32
C ALA A 42 4.80 -10.66 11.93
N ALA A 43 4.80 -10.95 10.63
CA ALA A 43 5.48 -12.11 10.08
C ALA A 43 5.93 -11.81 8.64
N PRO A 44 6.94 -12.51 8.10
CA PRO A 44 7.34 -12.36 6.70
C PRO A 44 6.21 -12.70 5.71
N THR A 45 6.35 -12.26 4.46
CA THR A 45 5.43 -12.65 3.36
C THR A 45 5.39 -14.18 3.22
N GLY A 46 4.27 -14.79 2.85
CA GLY A 46 4.22 -16.25 2.69
C GLY A 46 4.18 -17.06 4.00
N ALA A 47 4.26 -16.42 5.16
CA ALA A 47 4.11 -17.08 6.48
C ALA A 47 2.65 -17.48 6.83
N GLY A 48 1.70 -17.31 5.89
CA GLY A 48 0.29 -17.63 6.11
C GLY A 48 -0.49 -16.60 6.92
N LYS A 49 -0.04 -15.33 6.95
CA LYS A 49 -0.67 -14.21 7.70
C LYS A 49 -2.17 -14.03 7.43
N THR A 50 -2.59 -14.18 6.17
CA THR A 50 -3.99 -13.99 5.78
C THR A 50 -4.90 -14.97 6.52
N LEU A 51 -4.59 -16.29 6.50
CA LEU A 51 -5.34 -17.28 7.27
C LEU A 51 -5.15 -17.12 8.78
N ALA A 52 -4.01 -16.61 9.24
CA ALA A 52 -3.82 -16.27 10.65
C ALA A 52 -4.85 -15.23 11.12
N GLY A 53 -5.13 -14.20 10.30
CA GLY A 53 -6.12 -13.16 10.61
C GLY A 53 -7.58 -13.54 10.36
N PHE A 54 -7.85 -14.37 9.35
CA PHE A 54 -9.23 -14.67 8.92
C PHE A 54 -9.84 -15.91 9.55
N LEU A 55 -9.06 -16.99 9.74
CA LEU A 55 -9.64 -18.31 9.97
C LEU A 55 -10.47 -18.36 11.25
N ALA A 56 -10.02 -17.68 12.32
CA ALA A 56 -10.75 -17.59 13.58
C ALA A 56 -12.10 -16.86 13.42
N ALA A 57 -12.16 -15.81 12.61
CA ALA A 57 -13.41 -15.08 12.35
C ALA A 57 -14.35 -15.88 11.44
N ILE A 58 -13.81 -16.59 10.45
CA ILE A 58 -14.58 -17.47 9.56
C ILE A 58 -15.21 -18.61 10.35
N ASP A 59 -14.43 -19.27 11.20
CA ASP A 59 -14.88 -20.37 12.05
C ASP A 59 -16.01 -19.91 12.99
N ALA A 60 -15.85 -18.74 13.62
CA ALA A 60 -16.89 -18.17 14.47
C ALA A 60 -18.20 -17.92 13.71
N LEU A 61 -18.14 -17.40 12.47
CA LEU A 61 -19.33 -17.20 11.63
C LEU A 61 -19.96 -18.54 11.18
N MET A 62 -19.15 -19.54 10.89
CA MET A 62 -19.62 -20.88 10.54
C MET A 62 -20.38 -21.53 11.71
N CYS A 63 -19.86 -21.38 12.93
CA CYS A 63 -20.49 -21.92 14.14
C CYS A 63 -21.80 -21.23 14.54
N GLU A 64 -22.16 -20.08 13.94
CA GLU A 64 -23.49 -19.47 14.15
C GLU A 64 -24.61 -20.25 13.44
N GLY A 65 -24.28 -21.11 12.45
CA GLY A 65 -25.25 -21.97 11.79
C GLY A 65 -26.44 -21.20 11.19
N ASP A 66 -27.65 -21.71 11.41
CA ASP A 66 -28.91 -21.11 10.93
C ASP A 66 -29.20 -19.72 11.53
N ALA A 67 -28.53 -19.34 12.63
CA ALA A 67 -28.67 -18.02 13.24
C ALA A 67 -27.84 -16.93 12.54
N LEU A 68 -27.05 -17.29 11.52
CA LEU A 68 -26.20 -16.35 10.79
C LEU A 68 -27.04 -15.35 9.99
N ALA A 69 -27.12 -14.11 10.49
CA ALA A 69 -27.86 -13.03 9.87
C ALA A 69 -27.15 -12.45 8.64
N ASP A 70 -27.95 -11.93 7.69
CA ASP A 70 -27.47 -11.25 6.49
C ASP A 70 -26.91 -9.84 6.79
N GLU A 71 -25.76 -9.80 7.46
CA GLU A 71 -25.13 -8.61 8.03
C GLU A 71 -23.60 -8.63 7.88
N VAL A 72 -22.96 -7.44 7.79
CA VAL A 72 -21.49 -7.37 7.76
C VAL A 72 -20.94 -7.55 9.17
N ARG A 73 -20.20 -8.63 9.40
CA ARG A 73 -19.62 -8.98 10.71
C ARG A 73 -18.11 -8.76 10.74
N VAL A 74 -17.44 -9.01 9.62
CA VAL A 74 -15.99 -8.83 9.44
C VAL A 74 -15.74 -7.80 8.34
N LEU A 75 -15.00 -6.75 8.67
CA LEU A 75 -14.50 -5.77 7.72
C LEU A 75 -13.01 -6.00 7.50
N TYR A 76 -12.60 -6.27 6.26
CA TYR A 76 -11.20 -6.37 5.90
C TYR A 76 -10.80 -5.15 5.07
N VAL A 77 -9.74 -4.47 5.49
CA VAL A 77 -9.21 -3.27 4.86
C VAL A 77 -7.83 -3.58 4.29
N SER A 78 -7.70 -3.42 2.96
CA SER A 78 -6.41 -3.54 2.26
C SER A 78 -5.94 -2.18 1.75
N PRO A 79 -4.63 -1.88 1.78
CA PRO A 79 -4.09 -0.63 1.23
C PRO A 79 -4.20 -0.55 -0.30
N LEU A 80 -4.30 -1.69 -0.98
CA LEU A 80 -4.32 -1.80 -2.44
C LEU A 80 -5.57 -2.52 -2.94
N ARG A 81 -6.14 -2.00 -4.03
CA ARG A 81 -7.33 -2.61 -4.69
C ARG A 81 -7.05 -4.00 -5.25
N ALA A 82 -5.84 -4.24 -5.77
CA ALA A 82 -5.47 -5.53 -6.34
C ALA A 82 -5.46 -6.62 -5.26
N LEU A 83 -4.91 -6.32 -4.08
CA LEU A 83 -4.94 -7.21 -2.92
C LEU A 83 -6.37 -7.52 -2.45
N SER A 84 -7.29 -6.55 -2.51
CA SER A 84 -8.71 -6.78 -2.18
C SER A 84 -9.36 -7.88 -3.06
N ASN A 85 -9.10 -7.86 -4.37
CA ASN A 85 -9.66 -8.87 -5.28
C ASN A 85 -9.02 -10.24 -5.09
N ASP A 86 -7.74 -10.26 -4.77
CA ASP A 86 -7.00 -11.49 -4.54
C ASP A 86 -7.46 -12.20 -3.26
N VAL A 87 -7.58 -11.46 -2.14
CA VAL A 87 -8.13 -11.97 -0.87
C VAL A 87 -9.53 -12.54 -1.07
N HIS A 88 -10.38 -11.87 -1.87
CA HIS A 88 -11.72 -12.39 -2.16
C HIS A 88 -11.68 -13.77 -2.83
N LYS A 89 -10.84 -13.95 -3.86
CA LYS A 89 -10.68 -15.26 -4.52
C LYS A 89 -10.09 -16.30 -3.57
N ASN A 90 -9.08 -15.90 -2.80
CA ASN A 90 -8.38 -16.75 -1.84
C ASN A 90 -9.23 -17.12 -0.63
N LEU A 91 -10.37 -16.46 -0.40
CA LEU A 91 -11.36 -16.84 0.60
C LEU A 91 -12.47 -17.72 0.01
N LEU A 92 -12.98 -17.42 -1.19
CA LEU A 92 -14.10 -18.17 -1.78
C LEU A 92 -13.79 -19.66 -2.00
N GLY A 93 -12.58 -19.98 -2.49
CA GLY A 93 -12.14 -21.37 -2.70
C GLY A 93 -12.18 -22.19 -1.41
N PRO A 94 -11.41 -21.79 -0.36
CA PRO A 94 -11.45 -22.45 0.95
C PRO A 94 -12.86 -22.58 1.53
N LEU A 95 -13.67 -21.52 1.47
CA LEU A 95 -15.04 -21.55 2.01
C LEU A 95 -15.92 -22.59 1.32
N ALA A 96 -15.83 -22.70 -0.01
CA ALA A 96 -16.56 -23.70 -0.78
C ALA A 96 -16.09 -25.13 -0.46
N GLU A 97 -14.77 -25.33 -0.33
CA GLU A 97 -14.19 -26.63 0.00
C GLU A 97 -14.55 -27.08 1.43
N ILE A 98 -14.52 -26.17 2.41
CA ILE A 98 -14.92 -26.47 3.80
C ILE A 98 -16.41 -26.85 3.85
N ARG A 99 -17.28 -26.11 3.15
CA ARG A 99 -18.71 -26.43 3.07
C ARG A 99 -18.99 -27.75 2.33
N ALA A 100 -18.14 -28.13 1.38
CA ALA A 100 -18.26 -29.44 0.73
C ALA A 100 -17.93 -30.61 1.67
N LEU A 101 -17.05 -30.39 2.66
CA LEU A 101 -16.76 -31.37 3.72
C LEU A 101 -17.89 -31.46 4.75
N ASP A 102 -18.62 -30.37 4.98
CA ASP A 102 -19.80 -30.34 5.85
C ASP A 102 -20.90 -29.41 5.28
N PRO A 103 -21.90 -29.99 4.57
CA PRO A 103 -23.00 -29.22 3.98
C PRO A 103 -23.94 -28.55 4.99
N SER A 104 -23.86 -28.91 6.28
CA SER A 104 -24.67 -28.25 7.34
C SER A 104 -24.17 -26.84 7.67
N LEU A 105 -22.93 -26.52 7.27
CA LEU A 105 -22.36 -25.19 7.46
C LEU A 105 -23.10 -24.13 6.63
N PRO A 106 -23.34 -22.93 7.19
CA PRO A 106 -24.03 -21.87 6.48
C PRO A 106 -23.17 -21.32 5.33
N GLU A 107 -23.84 -20.74 4.34
CA GLU A 107 -23.15 -20.08 3.23
C GLU A 107 -22.54 -18.74 3.67
N LEU A 108 -21.22 -18.69 3.78
CA LEU A 108 -20.52 -17.44 4.04
C LEU A 108 -20.37 -16.60 2.77
N ARG A 109 -21.00 -15.42 2.75
CA ARG A 109 -20.89 -14.46 1.66
C ARG A 109 -19.75 -13.49 1.90
N VAL A 110 -18.86 -13.39 0.92
CA VAL A 110 -17.76 -12.42 0.87
C VAL A 110 -18.02 -11.47 -0.29
N ALA A 111 -17.77 -10.17 -0.11
CA ALA A 111 -17.85 -9.22 -1.21
C ALA A 111 -16.77 -8.15 -1.15
N VAL A 112 -16.44 -7.59 -2.31
CA VAL A 112 -15.42 -6.54 -2.47
C VAL A 112 -16.07 -5.21 -2.80
N ARG A 113 -15.85 -4.21 -1.94
CA ARG A 113 -16.30 -2.83 -2.14
C ARG A 113 -15.10 -1.90 -2.29
N THR A 114 -14.81 -1.53 -3.54
CA THR A 114 -13.78 -0.54 -3.88
C THR A 114 -14.36 0.55 -4.79
N GLY A 115 -13.54 1.52 -5.20
CA GLY A 115 -13.91 2.49 -6.24
C GLY A 115 -14.36 1.84 -7.56
N ASP A 116 -13.87 0.63 -7.85
CA ASP A 116 -14.13 -0.09 -9.10
C ASP A 116 -15.37 -0.99 -9.06
N THR A 117 -16.03 -1.12 -7.90
CA THR A 117 -17.27 -1.92 -7.77
C THR A 117 -18.39 -1.27 -8.59
N PRO A 118 -19.06 -1.98 -9.53
CA PRO A 118 -20.17 -1.44 -10.30
C PRO A 118 -21.37 -1.02 -9.43
N SER A 119 -22.13 -0.03 -9.88
CA SER A 119 -23.31 0.48 -9.14
C SER A 119 -24.36 -0.60 -8.84
N SER A 120 -24.55 -1.56 -9.76
CA SER A 120 -25.45 -2.71 -9.57
C SER A 120 -25.00 -3.60 -8.40
N GLN A 121 -23.71 -3.90 -8.30
CA GLN A 121 -23.15 -4.69 -7.19
C GLN A 121 -23.22 -3.92 -5.87
N ARG A 122 -22.99 -2.61 -5.87
CA ARG A 122 -23.16 -1.76 -4.66
C ARG A 122 -24.61 -1.83 -4.14
N ALA A 123 -25.59 -1.74 -5.03
CA ALA A 123 -26.99 -1.83 -4.66
C ALA A 123 -27.37 -3.24 -4.15
N ALA A 124 -26.81 -4.30 -4.75
CA ALA A 124 -27.01 -5.66 -4.29
C ALA A 124 -26.51 -5.89 -2.85
N MET A 125 -25.31 -5.35 -2.52
CA MET A 125 -24.75 -5.43 -1.16
C MET A 125 -25.63 -4.74 -0.11
N LEU A 126 -26.30 -3.63 -0.46
CA LEU A 126 -27.21 -2.96 0.46
C LEU A 126 -28.50 -3.74 0.72
N LYS A 127 -28.98 -4.48 -0.29
CA LYS A 127 -30.19 -5.32 -0.18
C LYS A 127 -29.90 -6.58 0.62
N ARG A 128 -28.75 -7.21 0.37
CA ARG A 128 -28.30 -8.43 1.03
C ARG A 128 -26.82 -8.30 1.40
N PRO A 129 -26.53 -7.78 2.61
CA PRO A 129 -25.16 -7.59 3.07
C PRO A 129 -24.33 -8.89 3.06
N PRO A 130 -23.04 -8.82 2.68
CA PRO A 130 -22.11 -9.93 2.87
C PRO A 130 -21.75 -10.09 4.35
N HIS A 131 -21.30 -11.27 4.76
CA HIS A 131 -20.77 -11.47 6.13
C HIS A 131 -19.37 -10.90 6.29
N ILE A 132 -18.57 -10.98 5.22
CA ILE A 132 -17.21 -10.45 5.15
C ILE A 132 -17.15 -9.40 4.03
N LEU A 133 -16.85 -8.16 4.40
CA LEU A 133 -16.69 -7.05 3.46
C LEU A 133 -15.21 -6.70 3.31
N VAL A 134 -14.67 -6.86 2.10
CA VAL A 134 -13.32 -6.47 1.72
C VAL A 134 -13.36 -5.08 1.09
N THR A 135 -12.57 -4.12 1.58
CA THR A 135 -12.60 -2.72 1.13
C THR A 135 -11.21 -2.07 1.16
N THR A 136 -11.12 -0.81 0.71
CA THR A 136 -9.95 0.07 0.90
C THR A 136 -10.26 1.19 1.90
N PRO A 137 -9.24 1.88 2.47
CA PRO A 137 -9.46 3.01 3.37
C PRO A 137 -10.40 4.09 2.78
N GLU A 138 -10.20 4.43 1.50
CA GLU A 138 -10.98 5.44 0.80
C GLU A 138 -12.44 4.99 0.60
N SER A 139 -12.64 3.72 0.26
CA SER A 139 -13.98 3.16 0.08
C SER A 139 -14.72 3.01 1.41
N LEU A 140 -14.01 2.69 2.50
CA LEU A 140 -14.55 2.70 3.86
C LEU A 140 -15.03 4.09 4.27
N TYR A 141 -14.23 5.13 4.03
CA TYR A 141 -14.63 6.51 4.27
C TYR A 141 -15.93 6.88 3.53
N LEU A 142 -16.06 6.51 2.26
CA LEU A 142 -17.29 6.76 1.49
C LEU A 142 -18.50 6.01 2.06
N LEU A 143 -18.32 4.77 2.53
CA LEU A 143 -19.38 4.00 3.17
C LEU A 143 -19.85 4.69 4.46
N LEU A 144 -18.92 5.10 5.33
CA LEU A 144 -19.19 5.78 6.59
C LEU A 144 -19.82 7.16 6.43
N THR A 145 -19.66 7.77 5.25
CA THR A 145 -20.22 9.08 4.88
C THR A 145 -21.59 8.96 4.18
N SER A 146 -22.10 7.74 4.00
CA SER A 146 -23.39 7.48 3.35
C SER A 146 -24.36 6.74 4.27
N ALA A 147 -25.65 7.11 4.25
CA ALA A 147 -26.66 6.46 5.09
C ALA A 147 -26.77 4.94 4.85
N GLY A 148 -26.78 4.51 3.59
CA GLY A 148 -26.82 3.09 3.24
C GLY A 148 -25.57 2.33 3.68
N GLY A 149 -24.38 2.91 3.47
CA GLY A 149 -23.13 2.32 3.93
C GLY A 149 -23.05 2.20 5.45
N ARG A 150 -23.49 3.21 6.20
CA ARG A 150 -23.56 3.16 7.66
C ARG A 150 -24.52 2.08 8.15
N LYS A 151 -25.71 1.96 7.56
CA LYS A 151 -26.65 0.88 7.89
C LYS A 151 -26.01 -0.50 7.71
N MET A 152 -25.28 -0.69 6.61
CA MET A 152 -24.59 -1.95 6.31
C MET A 152 -23.42 -2.25 7.27
N LEU A 153 -22.71 -1.21 7.75
CA LEU A 153 -21.54 -1.34 8.62
C LEU A 153 -21.86 -1.37 10.13
N GLY A 154 -23.09 -1.05 10.54
CA GLY A 154 -23.46 -0.92 11.96
C GLY A 154 -23.33 -2.21 12.80
N THR A 155 -23.18 -3.35 12.15
CA THR A 155 -23.11 -4.68 12.79
C THR A 155 -21.72 -5.30 12.80
N VAL A 156 -20.72 -4.58 12.27
CA VAL A 156 -19.32 -5.01 12.27
C VAL A 156 -18.83 -5.26 13.70
N ARG A 157 -18.09 -6.37 13.88
CA ARG A 157 -17.48 -6.74 15.18
C ARG A 157 -15.96 -6.82 15.09
N THR A 158 -15.45 -7.27 13.96
CA THR A 158 -14.01 -7.44 13.74
C THR A 158 -13.56 -6.64 12.52
N VAL A 159 -12.45 -5.91 12.66
CA VAL A 159 -11.77 -5.23 11.58
C VAL A 159 -10.39 -5.84 11.39
N ILE A 160 -10.10 -6.31 10.19
CA ILE A 160 -8.77 -6.79 9.80
C ILE A 160 -8.12 -5.71 8.94
N VAL A 161 -6.95 -5.22 9.33
CA VAL A 161 -6.17 -4.26 8.57
C VAL A 161 -4.93 -4.96 8.03
N ASP A 162 -4.91 -5.23 6.73
CA ASP A 162 -3.77 -5.88 6.09
C ASP A 162 -2.70 -4.88 5.67
N GLU A 163 -1.47 -5.37 5.61
CA GLU A 163 -0.26 -4.64 5.28
C GLU A 163 -0.22 -3.26 5.99
N ILE A 164 -0.58 -3.23 7.28
CA ILE A 164 -0.81 -1.98 8.03
C ILE A 164 0.39 -1.03 8.01
N HIS A 165 1.60 -1.57 7.92
CA HIS A 165 2.84 -0.79 7.80
C HIS A 165 2.90 0.08 6.55
N ALA A 166 2.23 -0.32 5.46
CA ALA A 166 2.14 0.47 4.24
C ALA A 166 1.26 1.71 4.43
N LEU A 167 0.33 1.67 5.39
CA LEU A 167 -0.56 2.78 5.73
C LEU A 167 0.00 3.64 6.85
N ALA A 168 0.66 3.04 7.84
CA ALA A 168 1.11 3.75 9.06
C ALA A 168 2.07 4.92 8.80
N ARG A 169 2.71 4.99 7.62
CA ARG A 169 3.74 5.97 7.26
C ARG A 169 3.21 7.28 6.67
N ASP A 170 1.94 7.34 6.26
CA ASP A 170 1.45 8.46 5.46
C ASP A 170 0.07 8.98 5.91
N LYS A 171 -0.41 10.01 5.19
CA LYS A 171 -1.73 10.62 5.42
C LYS A 171 -2.88 9.63 5.19
N ARG A 172 -2.71 8.58 4.37
CA ARG A 172 -3.73 7.54 4.16
C ARG A 172 -3.90 6.71 5.43
N GLY A 173 -2.83 6.44 6.17
CA GLY A 173 -2.92 5.82 7.49
C GLY A 173 -3.68 6.66 8.49
N ALA A 174 -3.38 7.96 8.57
CA ALA A 174 -4.12 8.87 9.45
C ALA A 174 -5.61 8.91 9.09
N HIS A 175 -5.92 8.91 7.80
CA HIS A 175 -7.28 8.85 7.28
C HIS A 175 -7.99 7.53 7.62
N LEU A 176 -7.29 6.38 7.55
CA LEU A 176 -7.83 5.11 8.01
C LEU A 176 -8.09 5.13 9.52
N SER A 177 -7.13 5.61 10.32
CA SER A 177 -7.22 5.64 11.79
C SER A 177 -8.48 6.38 12.25
N LEU A 178 -8.79 7.53 11.65
CA LEU A 178 -10.04 8.26 11.90
C LEU A 178 -11.28 7.51 11.41
N SER A 179 -11.22 6.87 10.24
CA SER A 179 -12.32 6.03 9.74
C SER A 179 -12.65 4.86 10.67
N LEU A 180 -11.65 4.27 11.33
CA LEU A 180 -11.87 3.21 12.33
C LEU A 180 -12.57 3.73 13.59
N GLU A 181 -12.22 4.92 14.08
CA GLU A 181 -12.92 5.52 15.23
C GLU A 181 -14.35 5.93 14.88
N ARG A 182 -14.59 6.42 13.65
CA ARG A 182 -15.94 6.68 13.12
C ARG A 182 -16.77 5.40 13.02
N LEU A 183 -16.18 4.30 12.57
CA LEU A 183 -16.83 2.99 12.53
C LEU A 183 -17.17 2.50 13.94
N GLU A 184 -16.24 2.60 14.90
CA GLU A 184 -16.48 2.18 16.28
C GLU A 184 -17.63 2.99 16.90
N ALA A 185 -17.63 4.32 16.72
CA ALA A 185 -18.71 5.19 17.14
C ALA A 185 -20.07 4.82 16.51
N LEU A 186 -20.08 4.46 15.21
CA LEU A 186 -21.29 4.01 14.51
C LEU A 186 -21.83 2.69 15.09
N THR A 187 -20.95 1.74 15.42
CA THR A 187 -21.37 0.42 15.94
C THR A 187 -21.80 0.44 17.41
N GLY A 188 -21.47 1.51 18.15
CA GLY A 188 -21.79 1.66 19.57
C GLY A 188 -21.13 0.61 20.48
N ARG A 189 -20.10 -0.10 19.99
CA ARG A 189 -19.40 -1.18 20.70
C ARG A 189 -17.92 -1.15 20.39
N ALA A 190 -17.10 -1.75 21.24
CA ALA A 190 -15.68 -1.94 20.95
C ALA A 190 -15.50 -2.89 19.76
N LEU A 191 -14.67 -2.49 18.79
CA LEU A 191 -14.29 -3.33 17.65
C LEU A 191 -13.04 -4.13 17.99
N GLN A 192 -13.04 -5.42 17.67
CA GLN A 192 -11.81 -6.19 17.64
C GLN A 192 -11.00 -5.78 16.41
N ARG A 193 -9.75 -5.38 16.59
CA ARG A 193 -8.85 -4.97 15.50
C ARG A 193 -7.70 -5.97 15.37
N VAL A 194 -7.58 -6.56 14.18
CA VAL A 194 -6.52 -7.49 13.81
C VAL A 194 -5.64 -6.86 12.74
N GLY A 195 -4.39 -6.56 13.06
CA GLY A 195 -3.42 -6.04 12.12
C GLY A 195 -2.58 -7.16 11.53
N LEU A 196 -2.39 -7.15 10.22
CA LEU A 196 -1.42 -8.01 9.54
C LEU A 196 -0.32 -7.13 8.98
N SER A 197 0.94 -7.50 9.24
CA SER A 197 2.08 -6.72 8.80
C SER A 197 3.23 -7.63 8.39
N ALA A 198 3.99 -7.22 7.37
CA ALA A 198 5.40 -7.58 7.30
C ALA A 198 6.13 -7.08 8.55
N THR A 199 7.22 -7.71 8.93
CA THR A 199 7.94 -7.36 10.17
C THR A 199 8.43 -5.90 10.15
N GLN A 200 8.17 -5.16 11.23
CA GLN A 200 8.47 -3.72 11.36
C GLN A 200 9.14 -3.41 12.70
N LYS A 201 9.80 -2.25 12.77
CA LYS A 201 10.31 -1.68 14.03
C LYS A 201 9.90 -0.21 14.20
N PRO A 202 9.55 0.23 15.43
CA PRO A 202 9.11 -0.59 16.55
C PRO A 202 7.69 -1.14 16.30
N ILE A 203 7.47 -2.42 16.61
CA ILE A 203 6.18 -3.09 16.38
C ILE A 203 5.07 -2.52 17.28
N GLU A 204 5.44 -2.03 18.46
CA GLU A 204 4.56 -1.42 19.46
C GLU A 204 3.93 -0.12 18.93
N ALA A 205 4.66 0.64 18.11
CA ALA A 205 4.12 1.85 17.49
C ALA A 205 3.04 1.51 16.44
N ILE A 206 3.24 0.43 15.68
CA ILE A 206 2.23 -0.08 14.74
C ILE A 206 1.02 -0.63 15.48
N ALA A 207 1.24 -1.32 16.59
CA ALA A 207 0.16 -1.83 17.43
C ALA A 207 -0.68 -0.68 18.01
N SER A 208 -0.04 0.36 18.53
CA SER A 208 -0.69 1.58 19.01
C SER A 208 -1.45 2.29 17.88
N PHE A 209 -0.87 2.35 16.67
CA PHE A 209 -1.53 2.89 15.49
C PHE A 209 -2.79 2.09 15.09
N LEU A 210 -2.75 0.75 15.14
CA LEU A 210 -3.88 -0.13 14.87
C LEU A 210 -5.04 0.10 15.84
N VAL A 211 -4.74 0.05 17.15
CA VAL A 211 -5.78 0.00 18.19
C VAL A 211 -6.21 1.38 18.68
N GLY A 212 -5.44 2.43 18.41
CA GLY A 212 -5.71 3.76 18.92
C GLY A 212 -5.37 3.91 20.40
N VAL A 213 -5.91 4.95 21.04
CA VAL A 213 -5.62 5.31 22.43
C VAL A 213 -6.49 4.50 23.39
N GLY A 214 -5.90 4.04 24.51
CA GLY A 214 -6.63 3.41 25.61
C GLY A 214 -7.07 1.97 25.36
N ARG A 215 -6.53 1.32 24.32
CA ARG A 215 -6.79 -0.09 23.99
C ARG A 215 -5.50 -0.89 24.04
N SER A 216 -5.55 -2.12 24.55
CA SER A 216 -4.42 -3.06 24.51
C SER A 216 -4.36 -3.76 23.16
N CYS A 217 -3.16 -4.22 22.79
CA CYS A 217 -2.91 -5.01 21.59
C CYS A 217 -1.91 -6.13 21.91
N GLU A 218 -2.29 -7.36 21.63
CA GLU A 218 -1.39 -8.51 21.73
C GLU A 218 -0.52 -8.61 20.48
N LEU A 219 0.78 -8.87 20.69
CA LEU A 219 1.75 -8.95 19.62
C LEU A 219 2.08 -10.41 19.31
N VAL A 220 2.05 -10.74 18.03
CA VAL A 220 2.62 -11.98 17.47
C VAL A 220 3.74 -11.56 16.53
N ASP A 221 4.98 -11.64 17.00
CA ASP A 221 6.17 -11.32 16.21
C ASP A 221 6.99 -12.59 15.97
N GLU A 222 7.01 -13.05 14.73
CA GLU A 222 7.81 -14.21 14.32
C GLU A 222 9.25 -13.81 13.93
N GLY A 223 9.58 -12.53 13.98
CA GLY A 223 10.87 -12.02 13.53
C GLY A 223 10.91 -11.69 12.05
N SER A 224 12.06 -11.15 11.63
CA SER A 224 12.17 -10.36 10.39
C SER A 224 12.88 -11.07 9.24
N PHE A 225 13.69 -12.09 9.51
CA PHE A 225 14.66 -12.60 8.55
C PHE A 225 14.60 -14.12 8.46
N ARG A 226 14.03 -14.58 7.35
CA ARG A 226 14.29 -15.90 6.78
C ARG A 226 15.58 -15.82 5.95
N ALA A 227 16.22 -16.95 5.69
CA ALA A 227 17.37 -16.98 4.79
C ALA A 227 16.96 -16.42 3.42
N LEU A 228 17.79 -15.55 2.84
CA LEU A 228 17.58 -14.93 1.52
C LEU A 228 18.85 -15.16 0.68
N ASP A 229 18.68 -15.55 -0.59
CA ASP A 229 19.76 -15.54 -1.58
C ASP A 229 19.80 -14.16 -2.24
N LEU A 230 20.65 -13.27 -1.72
CA LEU A 230 20.83 -11.90 -2.22
C LEU A 230 22.23 -11.68 -2.78
N ALA A 231 22.30 -11.17 -4.00
CA ALA A 231 23.55 -10.72 -4.60
C ALA A 231 23.37 -9.42 -5.39
N ILE A 232 24.47 -8.71 -5.59
CA ILE A 232 24.57 -7.53 -6.45
C ILE A 232 25.26 -7.98 -7.74
N GLU A 233 24.64 -7.69 -8.88
CA GLU A 233 25.18 -7.94 -10.20
C GLU A 233 25.80 -6.63 -10.70
N VAL A 234 27.10 -6.66 -10.99
CA VAL A 234 27.85 -5.49 -11.49
C VAL A 234 28.21 -5.76 -12.95
N PRO A 235 27.97 -4.81 -13.87
CA PRO A 235 28.39 -4.95 -15.27
C PRO A 235 29.92 -5.15 -15.38
N PRO A 236 30.41 -5.85 -16.43
CA PRO A 236 31.84 -5.92 -16.74
C PRO A 236 32.49 -4.54 -16.86
N SER A 237 31.78 -3.58 -17.47
CA SER A 237 32.20 -2.19 -17.53
C SER A 237 32.04 -1.49 -16.19
N ALA A 238 33.10 -0.82 -15.71
CA ALA A 238 33.10 -0.16 -14.41
C ALA A 238 32.00 0.93 -14.32
N LEU A 239 31.15 0.85 -13.29
CA LEU A 239 30.07 1.81 -13.05
C LEU A 239 30.57 3.24 -12.87
N GLN A 240 29.86 4.19 -13.46
CA GLN A 240 30.17 5.64 -13.39
C GLN A 240 29.06 6.40 -12.67
N THR A 241 29.12 7.74 -12.68
CA THR A 241 28.07 8.62 -12.13
C THR A 241 26.77 8.56 -12.93
N VAL A 242 26.86 8.21 -14.21
CA VAL A 242 25.71 8.00 -15.11
C VAL A 242 25.91 6.68 -15.85
N CYS A 243 24.84 5.90 -15.97
CA CYS A 243 24.86 4.64 -16.72
C CYS A 243 25.01 4.91 -18.22
N SER A 244 26.14 4.49 -18.80
CA SER A 244 26.43 4.58 -20.23
C SER A 244 25.57 3.63 -21.06
N HIS A 245 25.53 3.83 -22.38
CA HIS A 245 24.83 2.92 -23.29
C HIS A 245 25.41 1.50 -23.26
N GLU A 246 26.72 1.37 -23.19
CA GLU A 246 27.43 0.08 -23.08
C GLU A 246 27.01 -0.66 -21.80
N GLN A 247 27.03 0.02 -20.65
CA GLN A 247 26.59 -0.54 -19.37
C GLN A 247 25.13 -0.99 -19.41
N TRP A 248 24.25 -0.23 -20.08
CA TRP A 248 22.86 -0.63 -20.26
C TRP A 248 22.71 -1.92 -21.06
N GLU A 249 23.45 -2.06 -22.16
CA GLU A 249 23.42 -3.28 -22.98
C GLU A 249 23.93 -4.50 -22.20
N GLU A 250 24.98 -4.35 -21.39
CA GLU A 250 25.50 -5.38 -20.49
C GLU A 250 24.46 -5.78 -19.43
N ILE A 251 23.83 -4.79 -18.78
CA ILE A 251 22.76 -5.02 -17.78
C ILE A 251 21.59 -5.77 -18.42
N TYR A 252 21.13 -5.36 -19.60
CA TYR A 252 20.05 -6.07 -20.29
C TYR A 252 20.45 -7.50 -20.61
N THR A 253 21.69 -7.75 -20.98
CA THR A 253 22.17 -9.09 -21.35
C THR A 253 22.15 -9.99 -20.13
N ARG A 254 22.68 -9.50 -19.01
CA ARG A 254 22.67 -10.25 -17.75
C ARG A 254 21.26 -10.49 -17.22
N ILE A 255 20.35 -9.51 -17.33
CA ILE A 255 18.94 -9.72 -16.97
C ILE A 255 18.31 -10.80 -17.85
N THR A 256 18.53 -10.78 -19.17
CA THR A 256 18.02 -11.80 -20.09
C THR A 256 18.53 -13.20 -19.71
N GLU A 257 19.81 -13.36 -19.42
CA GLU A 257 20.39 -14.63 -18.96
C GLU A 257 19.71 -15.14 -17.69
N LEU A 258 19.60 -14.29 -16.66
CA LEU A 258 18.92 -14.63 -15.41
C LEU A 258 17.46 -15.02 -15.64
N VAL A 259 16.75 -14.34 -16.54
CA VAL A 259 15.36 -14.68 -16.88
C VAL A 259 15.27 -16.05 -17.55
N LEU A 260 16.25 -16.44 -18.37
CA LEU A 260 16.30 -17.76 -19.03
C LEU A 260 16.67 -18.89 -18.06
N GLU A 261 17.50 -18.60 -17.05
CA GLU A 261 17.87 -19.55 -15.98
C GLU A 261 16.70 -19.90 -15.05
N HIS A 262 15.62 -19.11 -15.04
CA HIS A 262 14.48 -19.27 -14.14
C HIS A 262 13.17 -19.46 -14.91
N ARG A 263 12.12 -20.01 -14.27
CA ARG A 263 10.82 -20.21 -14.95
C ARG A 263 10.05 -18.89 -15.02
N SER A 264 10.06 -18.15 -13.92
CA SER A 264 9.32 -16.90 -13.75
C SER A 264 10.16 -15.89 -12.99
N THR A 265 10.31 -14.69 -13.56
CA THR A 265 11.11 -13.59 -13.00
C THR A 265 10.27 -12.33 -12.84
N LEU A 266 10.37 -11.68 -11.68
CA LEU A 266 9.78 -10.37 -11.44
C LEU A 266 10.87 -9.29 -11.40
N VAL A 267 10.81 -8.34 -12.33
CA VAL A 267 11.79 -7.25 -12.44
C VAL A 267 11.18 -5.98 -11.88
N PHE A 268 11.64 -5.55 -10.71
CA PHE A 268 11.24 -4.28 -10.11
C PHE A 268 12.10 -3.12 -10.60
N VAL A 269 11.43 -2.00 -10.86
CA VAL A 269 12.01 -0.72 -11.23
C VAL A 269 11.38 0.42 -10.43
N ASN A 270 12.06 1.54 -10.34
CA ASN A 270 11.59 2.67 -9.53
C ASN A 270 10.61 3.60 -10.25
N THR A 271 10.62 3.64 -11.59
CA THR A 271 9.79 4.57 -12.36
C THR A 271 9.02 3.86 -13.46
N ARG A 272 7.90 4.46 -13.87
CA ARG A 272 7.06 3.93 -14.96
C ARG A 272 7.81 3.93 -16.29
N LYS A 273 8.58 4.99 -16.56
CA LYS A 273 9.43 5.11 -17.74
C LYS A 273 10.47 3.99 -17.81
N LEU A 274 11.09 3.64 -16.68
CA LEU A 274 12.04 2.54 -16.64
C LEU A 274 11.35 1.19 -16.85
N ALA A 275 10.12 1.02 -16.37
CA ALA A 275 9.35 -0.22 -16.57
C ALA A 275 9.11 -0.49 -18.04
N GLU A 276 8.63 0.54 -18.76
CA GLU A 276 8.40 0.46 -20.21
C GLU A 276 9.71 0.24 -20.98
N ARG A 277 10.78 0.97 -20.62
CA ARG A 277 12.09 0.83 -21.27
C ARG A 277 12.66 -0.59 -21.14
N ILE A 278 12.69 -1.13 -19.93
CA ILE A 278 13.21 -2.48 -19.68
C ILE A 278 12.30 -3.53 -20.31
N SER A 279 10.98 -3.40 -20.17
CA SER A 279 10.05 -4.33 -20.81
C SER A 279 10.26 -4.38 -22.32
N ALA A 280 10.39 -3.23 -23.00
CA ALA A 280 10.61 -3.19 -24.44
C ALA A 280 11.92 -3.89 -24.85
N GLN A 281 13.01 -3.62 -24.14
CA GLN A 281 14.32 -4.23 -24.41
C GLN A 281 14.32 -5.74 -24.18
N LEU A 282 13.73 -6.20 -23.07
CA LEU A 282 13.59 -7.62 -22.79
C LEU A 282 12.64 -8.31 -23.78
N SER A 283 11.54 -7.67 -24.18
CA SER A 283 10.62 -8.21 -25.20
C SER A 283 11.30 -8.39 -26.56
N GLN A 284 12.22 -7.49 -26.96
CA GLN A 284 12.99 -7.65 -28.20
C GLN A 284 13.91 -8.89 -28.15
N ARG A 285 14.43 -9.23 -26.98
CA ARG A 285 15.40 -10.32 -26.78
C ARG A 285 14.73 -11.68 -26.48
N LEU A 286 13.62 -11.66 -25.76
CA LEU A 286 12.92 -12.87 -25.27
C LEU A 286 11.59 -13.15 -25.98
N GLY A 287 11.11 -12.21 -26.80
CA GLY A 287 9.81 -12.26 -27.46
C GLY A 287 8.73 -11.45 -26.74
N HIS A 288 7.85 -10.81 -27.52
CA HIS A 288 6.78 -9.94 -27.01
C HIS A 288 5.71 -10.66 -26.19
N GLU A 289 5.56 -11.97 -26.35
CA GLU A 289 4.61 -12.76 -25.55
C GLU A 289 5.17 -13.18 -24.19
N ALA A 290 6.50 -13.18 -24.03
CA ALA A 290 7.17 -13.67 -22.83
C ALA A 290 7.38 -12.58 -21.76
N VAL A 291 7.30 -11.30 -22.14
CA VAL A 291 7.59 -10.16 -21.27
C VAL A 291 6.53 -9.08 -21.40
N THR A 292 6.12 -8.50 -20.27
CA THR A 292 5.23 -7.33 -20.25
C THR A 292 5.54 -6.43 -19.04
N SER A 293 4.92 -5.25 -19.00
CA SER A 293 5.06 -4.26 -17.93
C SER A 293 3.84 -4.22 -17.00
N HIS A 294 4.04 -3.74 -15.77
CA HIS A 294 2.97 -3.58 -14.77
C HIS A 294 3.15 -2.32 -13.90
N HIS A 295 2.33 -1.29 -14.15
CA HIS A 295 2.36 -0.04 -13.37
C HIS A 295 1.00 0.67 -13.31
N GLY A 296 0.85 1.62 -12.39
CA GLY A 296 -0.43 2.27 -12.07
C GLY A 296 -1.13 2.95 -13.25
N SER A 297 -0.39 3.45 -14.24
CA SER A 297 -0.97 4.07 -15.44
C SER A 297 -1.57 3.10 -16.46
N LEU A 298 -1.37 1.78 -16.30
CA LEU A 298 -2.00 0.79 -17.19
C LEU A 298 -3.48 0.60 -16.83
N ALA A 299 -4.29 0.46 -17.87
CA ALA A 299 -5.70 0.10 -17.73
C ALA A 299 -5.87 -1.18 -16.90
N ARG A 300 -6.95 -1.25 -16.12
CA ARG A 300 -7.24 -2.36 -15.20
C ARG A 300 -7.16 -3.72 -15.90
N ASP A 301 -7.79 -3.85 -17.06
CA ASP A 301 -7.89 -5.14 -17.76
C ASP A 301 -6.52 -5.64 -18.22
N ARG A 302 -5.62 -4.73 -18.62
CA ARG A 302 -4.23 -5.06 -18.96
C ARG A 302 -3.42 -5.50 -17.75
N ARG A 303 -3.60 -4.83 -16.60
CA ARG A 303 -2.94 -5.22 -15.35
C ARG A 303 -3.37 -6.62 -14.91
N LEU A 304 -4.68 -6.87 -14.93
CA LEU A 304 -5.26 -8.18 -14.59
C LEU A 304 -4.78 -9.28 -15.55
N ASP A 305 -4.68 -9.00 -16.84
CA ASP A 305 -4.14 -9.93 -17.84
C ASP A 305 -2.67 -10.28 -17.54
N ALA A 306 -1.83 -9.28 -17.28
CA ALA A 306 -0.43 -9.48 -16.94
C ALA A 306 -0.26 -10.33 -15.67
N GLU A 307 -1.02 -10.02 -14.61
CA GLU A 307 -1.05 -10.80 -13.36
C GLU A 307 -1.45 -12.26 -13.62
N GLN A 308 -2.50 -12.50 -14.42
CA GLN A 308 -2.98 -13.85 -14.73
C GLN A 308 -2.00 -14.64 -15.60
N ARG A 309 -1.37 -14.00 -16.59
CA ARG A 309 -0.38 -14.63 -17.45
C ARG A 309 0.85 -15.03 -16.65
N LEU A 310 1.32 -14.19 -15.73
CA LEU A 310 2.41 -14.55 -14.82
C LEU A 310 2.01 -15.74 -13.94
N LYS A 311 0.84 -15.68 -13.30
CA LYS A 311 0.34 -16.75 -12.41
C LYS A 311 0.16 -18.10 -13.11
N ARG A 312 -0.19 -18.11 -14.41
CA ARG A 312 -0.35 -19.32 -15.23
C ARG A 312 0.96 -19.78 -15.90
N GLY A 313 2.09 -19.08 -15.67
CA GLY A 313 3.37 -19.39 -16.30
C GLY A 313 3.47 -19.02 -17.78
N GLY A 314 2.58 -18.15 -18.28
CA GLY A 314 2.58 -17.62 -19.63
C GLY A 314 3.52 -16.43 -19.84
N LEU A 315 4.20 -15.97 -18.79
CA LEU A 315 5.26 -14.95 -18.86
C LEU A 315 6.53 -15.50 -18.25
N ARG A 316 7.67 -15.21 -18.89
CA ARG A 316 9.00 -15.45 -18.34
C ARG A 316 9.45 -14.31 -17.44
N ALA A 317 9.08 -13.07 -17.79
CA ALA A 317 9.38 -11.90 -16.99
C ALA A 317 8.21 -10.91 -16.95
N LEU A 318 7.99 -10.32 -15.77
CA LEU A 318 7.09 -9.19 -15.58
C LEU A 318 7.88 -8.00 -15.04
N VAL A 319 7.83 -6.86 -15.71
CA VAL A 319 8.56 -5.65 -15.28
C VAL A 319 7.60 -4.71 -14.54
N ALA A 320 7.78 -4.52 -13.24
CA ALA A 320 6.83 -3.82 -12.39
C ALA A 320 7.47 -2.64 -11.61
N THR A 321 6.63 -1.66 -11.28
CA THR A 321 6.96 -0.63 -10.27
C THR A 321 6.55 -1.13 -8.88
N ALA A 322 6.39 -0.25 -7.89
CA ALA A 322 5.83 -0.59 -6.57
C ALA A 322 4.39 -1.19 -6.63
N SER A 323 3.77 -1.24 -7.81
CA SER A 323 2.44 -1.81 -8.06
C SER A 323 2.30 -3.29 -7.64
N LEU A 324 3.39 -4.07 -7.62
CA LEU A 324 3.41 -5.48 -7.20
C LEU A 324 4.28 -5.74 -5.96
N GLU A 325 4.68 -4.69 -5.24
CA GLU A 325 5.54 -4.79 -4.05
C GLU A 325 4.81 -5.46 -2.88
N LEU A 326 3.51 -5.20 -2.76
CA LEU A 326 2.67 -5.64 -1.64
C LEU A 326 1.77 -6.81 -2.00
N GLY A 327 1.63 -7.74 -1.05
CA GLY A 327 0.56 -8.72 -0.82
C GLY A 327 -0.02 -9.61 -1.93
N ILE A 328 0.03 -9.26 -3.21
CA ILE A 328 -0.75 -9.91 -4.28
C ILE A 328 -0.17 -11.29 -4.58
N ASP A 329 -1.02 -12.31 -4.67
CA ASP A 329 -0.65 -13.62 -5.21
C ASP A 329 -0.48 -13.56 -6.74
N ILE A 330 0.77 -13.37 -7.16
CA ILE A 330 1.22 -13.37 -8.55
C ILE A 330 1.71 -14.75 -9.03
N GLY A 331 1.49 -15.81 -8.24
CA GLY A 331 1.97 -17.16 -8.53
C GLY A 331 3.41 -17.44 -8.08
N ASP A 332 3.97 -18.56 -8.57
CA ASP A 332 5.31 -19.04 -8.22
C ASP A 332 6.37 -18.26 -9.02
N VAL A 333 6.97 -17.24 -8.39
CA VAL A 333 8.10 -16.48 -8.92
C VAL A 333 9.39 -17.07 -8.33
N ASP A 334 10.34 -17.41 -9.20
CA ASP A 334 11.60 -18.03 -8.78
C ASP A 334 12.67 -16.97 -8.45
N LEU A 335 12.64 -15.84 -9.16
CA LEU A 335 13.64 -14.80 -9.06
C LEU A 335 13.01 -13.41 -9.03
N VAL A 336 13.50 -12.56 -8.13
CA VAL A 336 13.28 -11.13 -8.17
C VAL A 336 14.56 -10.42 -8.63
N ILE A 337 14.42 -9.54 -9.61
CA ILE A 337 15.46 -8.62 -10.04
C ILE A 337 15.04 -7.21 -9.62
N GLN A 338 15.95 -6.47 -8.98
CA GLN A 338 15.75 -5.07 -8.62
C GLN A 338 16.71 -4.21 -9.44
N VAL A 339 16.18 -3.36 -10.32
CA VAL A 339 16.98 -2.44 -11.13
C VAL A 339 16.98 -1.05 -10.50
N GLY A 340 18.19 -0.57 -10.18
CA GLY A 340 18.43 0.62 -9.38
C GLY A 340 18.24 0.39 -7.88
N ALA A 341 18.73 1.31 -7.05
CA ALA A 341 18.63 1.20 -5.60
C ALA A 341 17.19 1.40 -5.09
N THR A 342 16.79 0.69 -4.03
CA THR A 342 15.42 0.75 -3.48
C THR A 342 15.16 1.95 -2.57
N ARG A 343 16.20 2.65 -2.11
CA ARG A 343 16.14 3.75 -1.12
C ARG A 343 15.60 3.36 0.27
N SER A 344 15.15 2.12 0.45
CA SER A 344 14.47 1.59 1.65
C SER A 344 14.83 0.12 1.85
N ILE A 345 15.12 -0.27 3.10
CA ILE A 345 15.46 -1.66 3.46
C ILE A 345 14.18 -2.52 3.39
N ALA A 346 13.08 -2.00 3.92
CA ALA A 346 11.78 -2.66 3.93
C ALA A 346 11.28 -2.95 2.51
N THR A 347 11.44 -2.00 1.59
CA THR A 347 11.07 -2.17 0.17
C THR A 347 11.86 -3.30 -0.48
N MET A 348 13.16 -3.40 -0.20
CA MET A 348 13.99 -4.48 -0.73
C MET A 348 13.50 -5.86 -0.24
N LEU A 349 13.21 -5.98 1.06
CA LEU A 349 12.69 -7.22 1.64
C LEU A 349 11.31 -7.60 1.11
N GLN A 350 10.42 -6.62 0.92
CA GLN A 350 9.08 -6.84 0.37
C GLN A 350 9.13 -7.31 -1.09
N ARG A 351 9.97 -6.66 -1.91
CA ARG A 351 10.18 -7.01 -3.31
C ARG A 351 10.78 -8.40 -3.46
N VAL A 352 11.90 -8.69 -2.78
CA VAL A 352 12.53 -10.03 -2.87
C VAL A 352 11.63 -11.11 -2.27
N GLY A 353 10.86 -10.78 -1.23
CA GLY A 353 9.87 -11.68 -0.63
C GLY A 353 8.73 -12.10 -1.58
N ARG A 354 8.67 -11.57 -2.81
CA ARG A 354 7.80 -12.07 -3.88
C ARG A 354 8.33 -13.34 -4.56
N SER A 355 9.64 -13.58 -4.50
CA SER A 355 10.24 -14.83 -4.97
C SER A 355 10.19 -15.91 -3.89
N GLY A 356 10.04 -17.18 -4.29
CA GLY A 356 10.04 -18.31 -3.37
C GLY A 356 9.03 -18.14 -2.24
N HIS A 357 7.82 -17.66 -2.54
CA HIS A 357 6.86 -17.20 -1.53
C HIS A 357 6.26 -18.31 -0.65
N THR A 358 6.56 -19.58 -0.93
CA THR A 358 6.14 -20.73 -0.12
C THR A 358 7.08 -20.94 1.07
N LEU A 359 6.55 -21.45 2.19
CA LEU A 359 7.29 -21.65 3.46
C LEU A 359 8.58 -22.49 3.31
N ALA A 360 8.69 -23.32 2.28
CA ALA A 360 9.80 -24.24 2.06
C ALA A 360 10.91 -23.71 1.13
N ARG A 361 10.71 -22.58 0.43
CA ARG A 361 11.68 -22.05 -0.54
C ARG A 361 12.44 -20.85 0.01
N THR A 362 13.70 -20.71 -0.42
CA THR A 362 14.55 -19.56 -0.11
C THR A 362 14.28 -18.46 -1.14
N PRO A 363 13.80 -17.27 -0.75
CA PRO A 363 13.62 -16.15 -1.68
C PRO A 363 14.96 -15.72 -2.29
N LYS A 364 14.97 -15.45 -3.59
CA LYS A 364 16.15 -15.11 -4.39
C LYS A 364 16.00 -13.73 -5.03
N GLY A 365 16.98 -12.87 -4.77
CA GLY A 365 17.04 -11.50 -5.26
C GLY A 365 18.37 -11.16 -5.92
N ARG A 366 18.34 -10.44 -7.05
CA ARG A 366 19.52 -9.85 -7.70
C ARG A 366 19.34 -8.35 -7.88
N VAL A 367 20.30 -7.56 -7.43
CA VAL A 367 20.25 -6.09 -7.52
C VAL A 367 21.20 -5.61 -8.61
N PHE A 368 20.70 -4.76 -9.50
CA PHE A 368 21.46 -4.13 -10.58
C PHE A 368 21.56 -2.63 -10.31
N PRO A 369 22.63 -2.14 -9.64
CA PRO A 369 22.88 -0.72 -9.50
C PRO A 369 23.19 -0.09 -10.86
N LEU A 370 22.68 1.11 -11.11
CA LEU A 370 22.88 1.81 -12.38
C LEU A 370 24.07 2.78 -12.33
N THR A 371 24.53 3.13 -11.14
CA THR A 371 25.64 4.07 -10.92
C THR A 371 26.54 3.57 -9.79
N ILE A 372 27.73 4.16 -9.69
CA ILE A 372 28.65 3.87 -8.58
C ILE A 372 28.04 4.22 -7.21
N ASP A 373 27.27 5.31 -7.12
CA ASP A 373 26.58 5.68 -5.88
C ASP A 373 25.51 4.66 -5.49
N GLU A 374 24.77 4.15 -6.49
CA GLU A 374 23.76 3.11 -6.27
C GLU A 374 24.38 1.76 -5.89
N LEU A 375 25.60 1.46 -6.36
CA LEU A 375 26.32 0.26 -5.95
C LEU A 375 26.63 0.30 -4.45
N VAL A 376 27.16 1.42 -3.95
CA VAL A 376 27.45 1.57 -2.51
C VAL A 376 26.16 1.55 -1.70
N GLU A 377 25.09 2.18 -2.17
CA GLU A 377 23.77 2.12 -1.51
C GLU A 377 23.20 0.70 -1.46
N SER A 378 23.31 -0.06 -2.55
CA SER A 378 22.86 -1.46 -2.62
C SER A 378 23.68 -2.34 -1.67
N ALA A 379 24.98 -2.12 -1.58
CA ALA A 379 25.85 -2.83 -0.64
C ALA A 379 25.49 -2.51 0.83
N ALA A 380 25.22 -1.25 1.15
CA ALA A 380 24.75 -0.84 2.47
C ALA A 380 23.39 -1.49 2.81
N ASN A 381 22.47 -1.55 1.84
CA ASN A 381 21.17 -2.20 2.02
C ASN A 381 21.33 -3.70 2.35
N LEU A 382 22.12 -4.44 1.57
CA LEU A 382 22.41 -5.86 1.84
C LEU A 382 23.11 -6.06 3.20
N ARG A 383 24.01 -5.15 3.59
CA ARG A 383 24.66 -5.17 4.93
C ARG A 383 23.63 -4.99 6.05
N CYS A 384 22.66 -4.08 5.89
CA CYS A 384 21.56 -3.93 6.84
C CYS A 384 20.74 -5.22 6.98
N ILE A 385 20.36 -5.84 5.85
CA ILE A 385 19.59 -7.08 5.84
C ILE A 385 20.36 -8.20 6.56
N ARG A 386 21.66 -8.37 6.26
CA ARG A 386 22.51 -9.37 6.92
C ARG A 386 22.68 -9.13 8.42
N ARG A 387 22.63 -7.87 8.87
CA ARG A 387 22.68 -7.46 10.28
C ARG A 387 21.31 -7.38 10.95
N SER A 388 20.26 -7.78 10.25
CA SER A 388 18.88 -7.73 10.74
C SER A 388 18.40 -6.32 11.16
N LEU A 389 18.90 -5.30 10.47
CA LEU A 389 18.48 -3.90 10.62
C LEU A 389 17.31 -3.62 9.68
N LEU A 390 16.29 -2.91 10.18
CA LEU A 390 15.09 -2.51 9.45
C LEU A 390 14.88 -1.01 9.58
N ASP A 391 14.17 -0.43 8.60
CA ASP A 391 13.75 0.96 8.67
C ASP A 391 12.77 1.17 9.85
N CYS A 392 12.91 2.30 10.53
CA CYS A 392 11.93 2.72 11.52
C CYS A 392 10.66 3.17 10.81
N THR A 393 9.52 2.63 11.21
CA THR A 393 8.22 3.10 10.71
C THR A 393 7.72 4.25 11.57
N ALA A 394 8.14 5.47 11.23
CA ALA A 394 7.60 6.67 11.88
C ALA A 394 6.14 6.90 11.45
N THR A 395 5.25 7.08 12.42
CA THR A 395 3.88 7.54 12.16
C THR A 395 3.88 9.05 11.98
N PRO A 396 3.34 9.60 10.88
CA PRO A 396 3.34 11.04 10.64
C PRO A 396 2.54 11.75 11.73
N PRO A 397 3.06 12.85 12.31
CA PRO A 397 2.35 13.57 13.36
C PRO A 397 1.19 14.37 12.78
N ARG A 398 -0.04 14.02 13.17
CA ARG A 398 -1.27 14.86 13.12
C ARG A 398 -1.49 15.62 11.79
N PRO A 399 -1.78 14.96 10.66
CA PRO A 399 -2.18 15.68 9.44
C PRO A 399 -3.58 16.31 9.66
N LEU A 400 -3.59 17.63 9.93
CA LEU A 400 -4.81 18.38 10.29
C LEU A 400 -5.77 18.57 9.10
N ASP A 401 -5.25 18.57 7.87
CA ASP A 401 -6.03 18.55 6.64
C ASP A 401 -6.93 17.32 6.54
N ILE A 402 -6.39 16.15 6.89
CA ILE A 402 -7.15 14.88 6.96
C ILE A 402 -8.21 14.92 8.07
N LEU A 403 -7.89 15.55 9.21
CA LEU A 403 -8.86 15.73 10.29
C LEU A 403 -10.02 16.63 9.86
N ALA A 404 -9.72 17.74 9.20
CA ALA A 404 -10.71 18.68 8.66
C ALA A 404 -11.68 17.97 7.70
N GLN A 405 -11.14 17.19 6.74
CA GLN A 405 -11.91 16.35 5.82
C GLN A 405 -12.84 15.38 6.56
N GLN A 406 -12.33 14.67 7.57
CA GLN A 406 -13.08 13.67 8.33
C GLN A 406 -14.19 14.28 9.20
N ILE A 407 -13.97 15.45 9.79
CA ILE A 407 -14.99 16.20 10.55
C ILE A 407 -16.19 16.51 9.66
N VAL A 408 -15.95 17.06 8.46
CA VAL A 408 -17.02 17.37 7.50
C VAL A 408 -17.79 16.10 7.13
N ALA A 409 -17.07 15.03 6.82
CA ALA A 409 -17.67 13.76 6.43
C ALA A 409 -18.54 13.13 7.52
N GLU A 410 -18.13 13.24 8.78
CA GLU A 410 -18.89 12.70 9.89
C GLU A 410 -20.11 13.57 10.22
N CYS A 411 -20.01 14.90 10.10
CA CYS A 411 -21.15 15.82 10.25
C CYS A 411 -22.19 15.71 9.12
N VAL A 412 -21.76 15.26 7.93
CA VAL A 412 -22.67 14.93 6.80
C VAL A 412 -23.54 13.72 7.12
N ALA A 413 -23.01 12.76 7.86
CA ALA A 413 -23.73 11.56 8.23
C ALA A 413 -24.79 11.83 9.30
N GLN A 414 -24.46 12.66 10.30
CA GLN A 414 -25.35 13.05 11.39
C GLN A 414 -24.82 14.32 12.11
N PRO A 415 -25.68 15.10 12.79
CA PRO A 415 -25.23 16.12 13.73
C PRO A 415 -24.41 15.52 14.88
N TRP A 416 -23.42 16.27 15.37
CA TRP A 416 -22.59 15.86 16.50
C TRP A 416 -22.56 16.92 17.59
N VAL A 417 -22.50 16.48 18.85
CA VAL A 417 -22.06 17.35 19.96
C VAL A 417 -20.54 17.53 19.82
N GLU A 418 -20.07 18.77 19.87
CA GLU A 418 -18.67 19.11 19.59
C GLU A 418 -17.69 18.37 20.52
N ALA A 419 -18.01 18.27 21.80
CA ALA A 419 -17.19 17.57 22.78
C ALA A 419 -17.09 16.06 22.48
N GLU A 420 -18.20 15.41 22.12
CA GLU A 420 -18.22 13.99 21.77
C GLU A 420 -17.45 13.71 20.49
N LEU A 421 -17.56 14.62 19.49
CA LEU A 421 -16.80 14.52 18.26
C LEU A 421 -15.29 14.64 18.54
N PHE A 422 -14.89 15.61 19.35
CA PHE A 422 -13.51 15.79 19.79
C PHE A 422 -12.97 14.53 20.48
N ASP A 423 -13.72 13.99 21.44
CA ASP A 423 -13.31 12.79 22.17
C ASP A 423 -13.21 11.56 21.27
N ALA A 424 -14.12 11.41 20.30
CA ALA A 424 -14.09 10.32 19.33
C ALA A 424 -12.85 10.38 18.42
N LEU A 425 -12.52 11.56 17.89
CA LEU A 425 -11.39 11.73 16.96
C LEU A 425 -10.03 11.59 17.66
N ARG A 426 -9.92 12.02 18.92
CA ARG A 426 -8.67 11.91 19.72
C ARG A 426 -8.30 10.47 20.08
N ARG A 427 -9.23 9.52 19.96
CA ARG A 427 -8.93 8.08 20.12
C ARG A 427 -8.08 7.53 18.97
N ALA A 428 -8.07 8.17 17.80
CA ALA A 428 -7.19 7.79 16.72
C ALA A 428 -5.74 8.13 17.10
N TRP A 429 -4.83 7.14 17.00
CA TRP A 429 -3.45 7.29 17.48
C TRP A 429 -2.72 8.53 16.95
N PRO A 430 -2.82 8.89 15.65
CA PRO A 430 -2.15 10.09 15.14
C PRO A 430 -2.64 11.38 15.79
N TYR A 431 -3.86 11.41 16.36
CA TYR A 431 -4.52 12.60 16.90
C TYR A 431 -4.66 12.60 18.43
N ARG A 432 -4.00 11.68 19.13
CA ARG A 432 -4.04 11.54 20.61
C ARG A 432 -3.72 12.82 21.40
N ASP A 433 -2.86 13.66 20.83
CA ASP A 433 -2.39 14.93 21.39
C ASP A 433 -3.11 16.15 20.74
N LEU A 434 -4.28 15.95 20.12
CA LEU A 434 -5.11 17.04 19.59
C LEU A 434 -5.66 17.87 20.76
N THR A 435 -5.49 19.20 20.70
CA THR A 435 -6.05 20.11 21.71
C THR A 435 -7.43 20.64 21.31
N ARG A 436 -8.18 21.18 22.28
CA ARG A 436 -9.50 21.76 22.01
C ARG A 436 -9.38 23.02 21.15
N GLU A 437 -8.34 23.81 21.36
CA GLU A 437 -8.06 25.02 20.59
C GLU A 437 -7.85 24.69 19.12
N GLN A 438 -7.05 23.66 18.81
CA GLN A 438 -6.85 23.18 17.44
C GLN A 438 -8.15 22.69 16.79
N MET A 439 -9.02 22.02 17.57
CA MET A 439 -10.35 21.60 17.09
C MET A 439 -11.21 22.82 16.74
N VAL A 440 -11.23 23.85 17.58
CA VAL A 440 -11.98 25.08 17.34
C VAL A 440 -11.47 25.81 16.09
N GLU A 441 -10.15 25.94 15.94
CA GLU A 441 -9.54 26.53 14.74
C GLU A 441 -9.92 25.77 13.47
N LEU A 442 -9.89 24.43 13.50
CA LEU A 442 -10.32 23.60 12.37
C LEU A 442 -11.80 23.75 12.04
N LEU A 443 -12.67 23.84 13.05
CA LEU A 443 -14.09 24.08 12.83
C LEU A 443 -14.33 25.47 12.20
N ALA A 444 -13.59 26.49 12.65
CA ALA A 444 -13.68 27.84 12.12
C ALA A 444 -13.41 27.89 10.60
N LEU A 445 -12.43 27.11 10.11
CA LEU A 445 -12.15 26.97 8.66
C LEU A 445 -13.36 26.51 7.84
N HIS A 446 -14.27 25.76 8.47
CA HIS A 446 -15.46 25.21 7.81
C HIS A 446 -16.74 26.00 8.11
N THR A 447 -16.75 26.88 9.10
CA THR A 447 -17.91 27.72 9.46
C THR A 447 -17.82 29.14 8.92
N ASP A 448 -16.62 29.70 8.79
CA ASP A 448 -16.43 31.14 8.57
C ASP A 448 -16.32 31.53 7.08
N GLY A 449 -16.46 30.56 6.17
CA GLY A 449 -16.41 30.75 4.72
C GLY A 449 -17.67 31.36 4.09
N GLY A 450 -18.63 31.85 4.87
CA GLY A 450 -19.92 32.36 4.40
C GLY A 450 -20.68 31.35 3.53
N ARG A 451 -20.90 31.68 2.25
CA ARG A 451 -21.57 30.77 1.29
C ARG A 451 -20.75 29.51 0.94
N ARG A 452 -19.45 29.48 1.30
CA ARG A 452 -18.57 28.32 1.08
C ARG A 452 -18.46 27.42 2.32
N SER A 453 -19.08 27.79 3.44
CA SER A 453 -19.04 27.00 4.67
C SER A 453 -19.61 25.60 4.48
N LEU A 454 -18.88 24.63 5.00
CA LEU A 454 -19.27 23.21 4.96
C LEU A 454 -19.97 22.80 6.25
N LEU A 455 -19.74 23.53 7.34
CA LEU A 455 -20.33 23.25 8.63
C LEU A 455 -21.09 24.46 9.18
N HIS A 456 -22.12 24.18 9.97
CA HIS A 456 -22.79 25.12 10.84
C HIS A 456 -22.51 24.72 12.29
N ARG A 457 -22.03 25.67 13.09
CA ARG A 457 -21.75 25.48 14.51
C ARG A 457 -22.78 26.23 15.33
N ASP A 458 -23.61 25.46 16.03
CA ASP A 458 -24.62 25.95 16.95
C ASP A 458 -23.98 26.16 18.33
N GLY A 459 -23.67 27.41 18.66
CA GLY A 459 -23.07 27.79 19.94
C GLY A 459 -24.02 27.64 21.14
N VAL A 460 -25.34 27.54 20.92
CA VAL A 460 -26.32 27.39 22.01
C VAL A 460 -26.41 25.93 22.44
N ASN A 461 -26.52 25.02 21.47
CA ASN A 461 -26.65 23.58 21.75
C ASN A 461 -25.31 22.82 21.72
N GLY A 462 -24.21 23.49 21.39
CA GLY A 462 -22.88 22.88 21.29
C GLY A 462 -22.79 21.84 20.16
N LYS A 463 -23.56 22.04 19.07
CA LYS A 463 -23.66 21.07 17.97
C LYS A 463 -22.98 21.55 16.71
N VAL A 464 -22.37 20.62 15.98
CA VAL A 464 -21.82 20.82 14.65
C VAL A 464 -22.64 20.03 13.65
N MET A 465 -23.05 20.69 12.56
CA MET A 465 -23.95 20.14 11.55
C MET A 465 -23.40 20.43 10.16
N ALA A 466 -23.60 19.52 9.21
CA ALA A 466 -23.28 19.76 7.82
C ALA A 466 -24.22 20.78 7.16
N THR A 467 -23.67 21.62 6.28
CA THR A 467 -24.48 22.40 5.33
C THR A 467 -24.91 21.52 4.15
N ALA A 468 -25.86 22.00 3.34
CA ALA A 468 -26.31 21.28 2.15
C ALA A 468 -25.17 20.97 1.15
N ARG A 469 -24.14 21.83 1.08
CA ARG A 469 -22.98 21.66 0.18
C ARG A 469 -22.00 20.60 0.68
N ALA A 470 -21.90 20.41 1.98
CA ALA A 470 -20.91 19.55 2.63
C ALA A 470 -20.92 18.13 2.07
N ARG A 471 -22.11 17.58 1.81
CA ARG A 471 -22.29 16.21 1.31
C ARG A 471 -21.61 15.99 -0.04
N MET A 472 -21.74 16.93 -0.97
CA MET A 472 -21.12 16.83 -2.29
C MET A 472 -19.59 16.88 -2.17
N VAL A 473 -19.08 17.77 -1.32
CA VAL A 473 -17.64 17.92 -1.09
C VAL A 473 -17.05 16.68 -0.41
N ALA A 474 -17.68 16.20 0.65
CA ALA A 474 -17.21 15.02 1.39
C ALA A 474 -17.20 13.75 0.52
N LEU A 475 -18.24 13.53 -0.29
CA LEU A 475 -18.30 12.38 -1.20
C LEU A 475 -17.36 12.52 -2.42
N GLY A 476 -17.02 13.75 -2.82
CA GLY A 476 -16.05 14.03 -3.88
C GLY A 476 -14.59 13.98 -3.43
N SER A 477 -14.31 14.17 -2.13
CA SER A 477 -12.97 14.13 -1.52
C SER A 477 -12.78 12.82 -0.76
N GLY A 478 -12.65 11.72 -1.49
CA GLY A 478 -12.70 10.36 -0.92
C GLY A 478 -11.44 9.84 -0.22
N GLY A 479 -10.35 10.59 -0.15
CA GLY A 479 -9.10 10.06 0.37
C GLY A 479 -8.01 11.10 0.64
N ALA A 480 -6.80 10.59 0.88
CA ALA A 480 -5.63 11.36 1.29
C ALA A 480 -4.51 11.37 0.21
N ILE A 481 -4.75 10.73 -0.92
CA ILE A 481 -3.80 10.70 -2.05
C ILE A 481 -3.99 12.03 -2.80
N PRO A 482 -2.96 12.88 -2.90
CA PRO A 482 -3.06 14.12 -3.65
C PRO A 482 -3.23 13.81 -5.14
N ASP A 483 -4.06 14.60 -5.82
CA ASP A 483 -4.07 14.63 -7.27
C ASP A 483 -2.79 15.33 -7.72
N THR A 484 -1.75 14.57 -8.06
CA THR A 484 -0.56 15.13 -8.72
C THR A 484 -0.90 15.38 -10.18
N ALA A 485 -1.00 16.64 -10.59
CA ALA A 485 -1.11 16.98 -12.00
C ALA A 485 0.31 17.11 -12.60
N ASP A 486 0.52 16.53 -13.77
CA ASP A 486 1.68 16.87 -14.58
C ASP A 486 1.32 18.06 -15.48
N TYR A 487 2.23 19.01 -15.63
CA TYR A 487 2.08 20.09 -16.60
C TYR A 487 2.54 19.61 -17.96
N GLN A 488 1.72 19.85 -18.99
CA GLN A 488 2.11 19.55 -20.38
C GLN A 488 3.15 20.56 -20.86
N VAL A 489 4.27 20.08 -21.37
CA VAL A 489 5.27 20.92 -22.03
C VAL A 489 4.93 21.05 -23.51
N LYS A 490 4.62 22.27 -23.96
CA LYS A 490 4.22 22.57 -25.34
C LYS A 490 5.24 23.44 -26.05
N LEU A 491 5.70 22.99 -27.21
CA LEU A 491 6.60 23.72 -28.07
C LEU A 491 5.83 24.77 -28.89
N GLU A 492 6.25 26.03 -28.78
CA GLU A 492 5.74 27.14 -29.59
C GLU A 492 6.58 27.35 -30.87
N PRO A 493 5.98 27.84 -31.97
CA PRO A 493 4.56 28.21 -32.14
C PRO A 493 3.64 27.03 -32.51
N ALA A 494 4.19 25.83 -32.69
CA ALA A 494 3.46 24.68 -33.20
C ALA A 494 2.41 24.09 -32.23
N GLY A 495 2.42 24.51 -30.96
CA GLY A 495 1.56 23.99 -29.90
C GLY A 495 1.77 22.50 -29.60
N THR A 496 2.86 21.91 -30.10
CA THR A 496 3.10 20.46 -30.04
C THR A 496 3.51 20.05 -28.62
N VAL A 497 2.85 19.05 -28.05
CA VAL A 497 3.23 18.51 -26.74
C VAL A 497 4.51 17.70 -26.90
N ILE A 498 5.59 18.12 -26.24
CA ILE A 498 6.91 17.48 -26.30
C ILE A 498 7.21 16.64 -25.05
N GLY A 499 6.40 16.75 -24.02
CA GLY A 499 6.48 15.92 -22.82
C GLY A 499 5.69 16.52 -21.66
N THR A 500 6.03 16.09 -20.46
CA THR A 500 5.42 16.58 -19.22
C THR A 500 6.47 16.83 -18.15
N VAL A 501 6.16 17.74 -17.24
CA VAL A 501 6.97 18.08 -16.06
C VAL A 501 6.08 18.10 -14.83
N ASN A 502 6.67 17.90 -13.65
CA ASN A 502 5.95 17.92 -12.39
C ASN A 502 5.37 19.33 -12.10
N GLU A 503 4.18 19.39 -11.51
CA GLU A 503 3.49 20.64 -11.17
C GLU A 503 4.31 21.55 -10.24
N ASP A 504 4.89 21.01 -9.15
CA ASP A 504 5.65 21.84 -8.19
C ASP A 504 6.85 22.50 -8.88
N TRP A 505 7.59 21.72 -9.68
CA TRP A 505 8.68 22.26 -10.48
C TRP A 505 8.19 23.31 -11.48
N ALA A 506 7.07 23.05 -12.16
CA ALA A 506 6.53 23.98 -13.15
C ALA A 506 6.07 25.30 -12.51
N ILE A 507 5.47 25.26 -11.31
CA ILE A 507 5.01 26.44 -10.57
C ILE A 507 6.20 27.26 -10.04
N GLU A 508 7.27 26.60 -9.59
CA GLU A 508 8.49 27.28 -9.13
C GLU A 508 9.34 27.83 -10.29
N SER A 509 9.12 27.35 -11.52
CA SER A 509 9.86 27.78 -12.70
C SER A 509 9.38 29.13 -13.25
N SER A 510 10.31 29.91 -13.77
CA SER A 510 10.07 31.23 -14.35
C SER A 510 10.24 31.27 -15.86
N ALA A 511 9.61 32.24 -16.52
CA ALA A 511 9.86 32.51 -17.93
C ALA A 511 11.35 32.91 -18.13
N GLY A 512 12.00 32.29 -19.10
CA GLY A 512 13.43 32.43 -19.36
C GLY A 512 14.27 31.26 -18.86
N ASP A 513 13.77 30.47 -17.90
CA ASP A 513 14.49 29.30 -17.39
C ASP A 513 14.70 28.26 -18.48
N ILE A 514 15.86 27.60 -18.44
CA ILE A 514 16.25 26.59 -19.41
C ILE A 514 16.35 25.27 -18.70
N PHE A 515 15.65 24.26 -19.20
CA PHE A 515 15.60 22.95 -18.58
C PHE A 515 15.77 21.82 -19.58
N GLN A 516 16.18 20.66 -19.09
CA GLN A 516 16.34 19.47 -19.92
C GLN A 516 15.07 18.63 -19.92
N LEU A 517 14.56 18.33 -21.11
CA LEU A 517 13.49 17.35 -21.30
C LEU A 517 13.86 16.40 -22.44
N GLY A 518 14.07 15.13 -22.08
CA GLY A 518 14.71 14.17 -22.97
C GLY A 518 16.20 14.51 -23.17
N ASN A 519 16.63 14.58 -24.42
CA ASN A 519 18.02 14.91 -24.79
C ASN A 519 18.17 16.36 -25.28
N ALA A 520 17.14 17.18 -25.14
CA ALA A 520 17.11 18.56 -25.61
C ALA A 520 16.89 19.54 -24.47
N SER A 521 17.47 20.72 -24.62
CA SER A 521 17.33 21.87 -23.74
C SER A 521 16.20 22.78 -24.24
N TRP A 522 15.26 23.13 -23.35
CA TRP A 522 14.08 23.93 -23.67
C TRP A 522 14.05 25.18 -22.80
N ARG A 523 13.76 26.34 -23.40
CA ARG A 523 13.58 27.61 -22.70
C ARG A 523 12.10 27.83 -22.43
N ILE A 524 11.74 28.07 -21.17
CA ILE A 524 10.37 28.41 -20.78
C ILE A 524 10.03 29.79 -21.32
N LEU A 525 8.93 29.87 -22.07
CA LEU A 525 8.33 31.12 -22.51
C LEU A 525 7.30 31.60 -21.50
N ARG A 526 6.46 30.67 -21.02
CA ARG A 526 5.38 30.96 -20.07
C ARG A 526 4.94 29.70 -19.35
N VAL A 527 4.55 29.85 -18.09
CA VAL A 527 3.84 28.83 -17.31
C VAL A 527 2.37 29.25 -17.18
N GLU A 528 1.46 28.35 -17.56
CA GLU A 528 0.01 28.48 -17.46
C GLU A 528 -0.52 27.29 -16.63
N PRO A 529 -1.71 27.37 -15.98
CA PRO A 529 -2.26 26.24 -15.24
C PRO A 529 -2.32 24.95 -16.10
N GLY A 530 -1.55 23.94 -15.71
CA GLY A 530 -1.42 22.65 -16.40
C GLY A 530 -0.61 22.66 -17.70
N THR A 531 0.06 23.76 -18.08
CA THR A 531 0.88 23.83 -19.31
C THR A 531 2.11 24.71 -19.15
N VAL A 532 3.29 24.20 -19.53
CA VAL A 532 4.53 24.97 -19.70
C VAL A 532 4.79 25.16 -21.20
N ARG A 533 4.77 26.40 -21.68
CA ARG A 533 5.08 26.73 -23.08
C ARG A 533 6.57 27.00 -23.23
N VAL A 534 7.20 26.39 -24.22
CA VAL A 534 8.65 26.44 -24.40
C VAL A 534 9.06 26.71 -25.84
N ALA A 535 10.29 27.19 -25.99
CA ALA A 535 11.02 27.23 -27.26
C ALA A 535 12.32 26.42 -27.14
N ASP A 536 12.89 26.01 -28.27
CA ASP A 536 14.21 25.38 -28.29
C ASP A 536 15.28 26.34 -27.72
N ALA A 537 16.06 25.86 -26.74
CA ALA A 537 17.13 26.64 -26.12
C ALA A 537 18.45 26.58 -26.91
N LYS A 538 18.50 25.86 -28.04
CA LYS A 538 19.63 25.76 -28.97
C LYS A 538 20.95 25.34 -28.30
N GLY A 539 20.87 24.39 -27.38
CA GLY A 539 22.04 23.83 -26.68
C GLY A 539 22.58 24.69 -25.53
N GLN A 540 21.83 25.69 -25.06
CA GLN A 540 22.18 26.42 -23.84
C GLN A 540 22.13 25.49 -22.60
N PRO A 541 23.00 25.70 -21.60
CA PRO A 541 23.14 24.82 -20.45
C PRO A 541 21.81 24.75 -19.67
N PRO A 542 21.19 23.56 -19.53
CA PRO A 542 19.92 23.42 -18.85
C PRO A 542 20.08 23.14 -17.35
N SER A 543 19.07 23.50 -16.57
CA SER A 543 18.79 22.85 -15.29
C SER A 543 18.07 21.51 -15.53
N VAL A 544 18.18 20.59 -14.58
CA VAL A 544 17.43 19.34 -14.63
C VAL A 544 16.14 19.55 -13.84
N PRO A 545 14.96 19.36 -14.45
CA PRO A 545 13.72 19.38 -13.68
C PRO A 545 13.80 18.36 -12.56
N PHE A 546 13.32 18.73 -11.38
CA PHE A 546 13.09 17.72 -10.37
C PHE A 546 11.68 17.16 -10.57
N TRP A 547 11.54 15.86 -10.37
CA TRP A 547 10.24 15.23 -10.18
C TRP A 547 10.12 14.93 -8.69
N LEU A 548 9.51 15.83 -7.93
CA LEU A 548 9.09 15.51 -6.57
C LEU A 548 7.95 14.49 -6.71
N GLY A 549 8.23 13.22 -6.42
CA GLY A 549 7.16 12.26 -6.15
C GLY A 549 7.12 10.93 -6.91
N GLU A 550 8.12 10.52 -7.69
CA GLU A 550 8.09 9.14 -8.23
C GLU A 550 8.79 8.10 -7.34
N ALA A 551 9.84 8.47 -6.60
CA ALA A 551 10.56 7.55 -5.71
C ALA A 551 10.71 8.16 -4.31
N PRO A 552 10.44 7.39 -3.22
CA PRO A 552 10.62 7.87 -1.86
C PRO A 552 12.09 8.24 -1.60
N GLY A 553 12.30 9.26 -0.77
CA GLY A 553 13.61 9.61 -0.25
C GLY A 553 14.24 8.44 0.50
N ARG A 554 15.57 8.44 0.60
CA ARG A 554 16.31 7.39 1.33
C ARG A 554 15.95 7.40 2.81
N THR A 555 15.72 6.22 3.39
CA THR A 555 15.44 6.10 4.83
C THR A 555 16.63 6.54 5.69
N ARG A 556 16.35 6.94 6.93
CA ARG A 556 17.39 7.40 7.86
C ARG A 556 18.38 6.28 8.18
N GLU A 557 17.87 5.07 8.40
CA GLU A 557 18.66 3.89 8.73
C GLU A 557 19.56 3.48 7.57
N LEU A 558 19.04 3.46 6.34
CA LEU A 558 19.86 3.19 5.16
C LEU A 558 20.89 4.29 4.91
N SER A 559 20.55 5.55 5.19
CA SER A 559 21.49 6.67 5.10
C SER A 559 22.65 6.54 6.09
N ALA A 560 22.35 6.14 7.33
CA ALA A 560 23.36 5.90 8.36
C ALA A 560 24.28 4.72 7.98
N ALA A 561 23.70 3.61 7.51
CA ALA A 561 24.48 2.45 7.07
C ALA A 561 25.36 2.75 5.85
N LEU A 562 24.88 3.61 4.94
CA LEU A 562 25.68 4.07 3.82
C LEU A 562 26.87 4.92 4.28
N ALA A 563 26.65 5.83 5.24
CA ALA A 563 27.73 6.65 5.79
C ALA A 563 28.80 5.78 6.46
N GLU A 564 28.39 4.84 7.33
CA GLU A 564 29.29 3.87 7.98
C GLU A 564 30.09 3.07 6.93
N LEU A 565 29.44 2.61 5.85
CA LEU A 565 30.11 1.86 4.80
C LEU A 565 31.16 2.71 4.06
N ARG A 566 30.85 3.98 3.78
CA ARG A 566 31.78 4.91 3.11
C ARG A 566 32.99 5.20 3.98
N GLU A 567 32.79 5.45 5.28
CA GLU A 567 33.88 5.65 6.25
C GLU A 567 34.78 4.40 6.32
N CYS A 568 34.18 3.21 6.47
CA CYS A 568 34.93 1.95 6.48
C CYS A 568 35.79 1.75 5.21
N CYS A 569 35.26 2.09 4.03
CA CYS A 569 35.99 1.98 2.78
C CYS A 569 37.11 3.02 2.67
N ALA A 570 36.90 4.24 3.18
CA ALA A 570 37.93 5.28 3.22
C ALA A 570 39.09 4.87 4.14
N ASP A 571 38.79 4.35 5.33
CA ASP A 571 39.81 3.87 6.27
C ASP A 571 40.61 2.69 5.69
N ALA A 572 39.94 1.76 5.01
CA ALA A 572 40.60 0.65 4.33
C ALA A 572 41.49 1.12 3.16
N ALA A 573 41.09 2.16 2.44
CA ALA A 573 41.88 2.76 1.36
C ALA A 573 43.09 3.56 1.88
N VAL A 574 43.05 4.06 3.12
CA VAL A 574 44.20 4.72 3.78
C VAL A 574 45.17 3.69 4.38
N ALA A 575 44.68 2.50 4.73
CA ALA A 575 45.49 1.41 5.29
C ALA A 575 46.22 0.55 4.25
N CYS A 576 45.76 0.57 2.99
CA CYS A 576 46.42 -0.03 1.81
C CYS A 576 47.39 0.95 1.17
#